data_AF-A0A958B4H0-F1
#
_entry.id   AF-A0A958B4H0-F1
#
_cell.length_a   1.000
_cell.length_b   1.000
_cell.length_c   1.000
_cell.angle_alpha   90.00
_cell.angle_beta   90.00
_cell.angle_gamma   90.00
#
_symmetry.space_group_name_H-M   'P 1'
#
loop_
_entity.id
_entity.type
_entity.pdbx_description
1 polymer ?
#
loop_
_entity_poly.entity_id
_entity_poly.type
_entity_poly.pdbx_seq_one_letter_code
_entity_poly.pdbx_strand_id
1 'polypeptide(L)'
;MTDQYEIAFVTHRNHYLFSDYYLNHRVAERREWREFNARPALDALDQLWQARKPALTNANESQTEADWIRPVLDLLGHHFTTQVTLATPQGSKTPDYILCPDEATRAAIQTIHGAVSESDLKGALAVADAKAWEQPLDRSLPGSGVKTLHQHPALQIDFYIRHSGLPWGVLTNGRLWQLYHTDSSKKLDVYYEVDLPALIEAGDAEAFKYFWLFFRREAFTAGSAAAGAPAWLDLVLAESAAYEQGVSDSLKEQVYEALRALAQGFLDFPG
;
A
#
# COMPACT_ATOMS: atom_id res chain seq x y z
N MET A 1 -25.43 33.85 14.60
CA MET A 1 -24.65 32.68 15.03
C MET A 1 -24.53 31.81 13.81
N THR A 2 -23.40 31.90 13.12
CA THR A 2 -23.14 31.14 11.90
C THR A 2 -22.46 29.86 12.35
N ASP A 3 -23.18 28.74 12.34
CA ASP A 3 -22.60 27.42 12.50
C ASP A 3 -21.61 27.20 11.34
N GLN A 4 -20.33 27.41 11.63
CA GLN A 4 -19.26 26.87 10.80
C GLN A 4 -19.32 25.37 10.98
N TYR A 5 -19.80 24.67 9.96
CA TYR A 5 -19.55 23.24 9.79
C TYR A 5 -18.03 23.06 9.75
N GLU A 6 -17.45 22.68 10.87
CA GLU A 6 -16.07 22.22 10.96
C GLU A 6 -16.04 20.91 10.13
N ILE A 7 -15.50 20.99 8.92
CA ILE A 7 -15.30 19.80 8.09
C ILE A 7 -14.29 18.95 8.87
N ALA A 8 -14.76 17.86 9.46
CA ALA A 8 -13.91 16.96 10.23
C ALA A 8 -12.71 16.54 9.37
N PHE A 9 -11.50 16.73 9.90
CA PHE A 9 -10.28 16.28 9.27
C PHE A 9 -10.30 14.75 9.14
N VAL A 10 -10.19 14.27 7.90
CA VAL A 10 -10.27 12.85 7.59
C VAL A 10 -8.86 12.26 7.58
N THR A 11 -8.55 11.37 8.52
CA THR A 11 -7.23 10.74 8.63
C THR A 11 -7.01 9.62 7.62
N HIS A 12 -8.08 8.93 7.25
CA HIS A 12 -8.10 7.85 6.26
C HIS A 12 -9.52 7.67 5.71
N ARG A 13 -9.63 7.01 4.56
CA ARG A 13 -10.89 6.52 4.00
C ARG A 13 -10.75 5.03 3.75
N ASN A 14 -11.61 4.25 4.37
CA ASN A 14 -11.64 2.81 4.17
C ASN A 14 -12.84 2.44 3.33
N HIS A 15 -12.57 1.78 2.21
CA HIS A 15 -13.57 1.24 1.31
C HIS A 15 -13.57 -0.28 1.49
N TYR A 16 -14.03 -0.77 2.64
CA TYR A 16 -14.22 -2.21 2.94
C TYR A 16 -12.97 -3.10 2.87
N LEU A 17 -11.75 -2.56 2.74
CA LEU A 17 -10.54 -3.39 2.78
C LEU A 17 -10.28 -3.88 4.20
N PHE A 18 -10.47 -3.00 5.17
CA PHE A 18 -10.41 -3.28 6.60
C PHE A 18 -11.77 -3.04 7.24
N SER A 19 -11.89 -3.33 8.53
CA SER A 19 -13.06 -2.96 9.32
C SER A 19 -12.90 -1.52 9.82
N ASP A 20 -13.89 -0.66 9.56
CA ASP A 20 -13.87 0.72 10.07
C ASP A 20 -13.75 0.77 11.59
N TYR A 21 -14.41 -0.16 12.30
CA TYR A 21 -14.30 -0.24 13.75
C TYR A 21 -12.87 -0.60 14.18
N TYR A 22 -12.24 -1.56 13.49
CA TYR A 22 -10.87 -1.95 13.79
C TYR A 22 -9.91 -0.77 13.59
N LEU A 23 -10.00 -0.06 12.46
CA LEU A 23 -9.18 1.11 12.19
C LEU A 23 -9.41 2.22 13.21
N ASN A 24 -10.66 2.53 13.56
CA ASN A 24 -10.95 3.68 14.43
C ASN A 24 -10.76 3.41 15.92
N HIS A 25 -10.77 2.15 16.37
CA HIS A 25 -10.78 1.84 17.81
C HIS A 25 -9.71 0.84 18.25
N ARG A 26 -9.25 -0.07 17.38
CA ARG A 26 -8.37 -1.18 17.76
C ARG A 26 -6.93 -1.00 17.31
N VAL A 27 -6.71 -0.42 16.13
CA VAL A 27 -5.36 -0.23 15.61
C VAL A 27 -4.49 0.58 16.57
N ALA A 28 -5.08 1.58 17.26
CA ALA A 28 -4.40 2.41 18.24
C ALA A 28 -4.01 1.67 19.54
N GLU A 29 -4.61 0.52 19.82
CA GLU A 29 -4.27 -0.33 20.98
C GLU A 29 -3.02 -1.19 20.69
N ARG A 30 -2.65 -1.35 19.42
CA ARG A 30 -1.50 -2.16 19.00
C ARG A 30 -0.19 -1.56 19.50
N ARG A 31 0.76 -2.44 19.78
CA ARG A 31 2.07 -2.05 20.28
C ARG A 31 2.82 -1.21 19.24
N GLU A 32 2.77 -1.65 18.00
CA GLU A 32 3.34 -1.00 16.82
C GLU A 32 2.81 0.43 16.66
N TRP A 33 1.53 0.66 16.99
CA TRP A 33 0.95 2.00 16.96
C TRP A 33 1.42 2.85 18.15
N ARG A 34 1.31 2.32 19.38
CA ARG A 34 1.60 3.06 20.62
C ARG A 34 3.07 3.43 20.76
N GLU A 35 3.97 2.53 20.37
CA GLU A 35 5.41 2.72 20.54
C GLU A 35 6.04 3.50 19.38
N PHE A 36 5.36 3.62 18.24
CA PHE A 36 5.92 4.32 17.09
C PHE A 36 5.83 5.84 17.26
N ASN A 37 6.99 6.50 17.23
CA ASN A 37 7.08 7.95 17.16
C ASN A 37 7.09 8.42 15.70
N ALA A 38 5.97 8.94 15.24
CA ALA A 38 5.81 9.37 13.85
C ALA A 38 6.39 10.77 13.56
N ARG A 39 6.77 11.54 14.58
CA ARG A 39 7.23 12.93 14.42
C ARG A 39 8.42 13.07 13.47
N PRO A 40 9.51 12.29 13.59
CA PRO A 40 10.65 12.44 12.68
C PRO A 40 10.32 12.15 11.21
N ALA A 41 9.45 11.16 10.99
CA ALA A 41 8.98 10.79 9.65
C ALA A 41 8.08 11.88 9.05
N LEU A 42 7.17 12.42 9.85
CA LEU A 42 6.31 13.55 9.47
C LEU A 42 7.15 14.79 9.13
N ASP A 43 8.13 15.14 9.97
CA ASP A 43 8.98 16.32 9.74
C ASP A 43 9.82 16.17 8.45
N ALA A 44 10.31 14.96 8.16
CA ALA A 44 11.04 14.69 6.91
C ALA A 44 10.14 14.82 5.67
N LEU A 45 8.91 14.31 5.74
CA LEU A 45 7.93 14.44 4.65
C LEU A 45 7.39 15.86 4.50
N ASP A 46 7.23 16.61 5.58
CA ASP A 46 6.89 18.04 5.51
C ASP A 46 8.00 18.83 4.83
N GLN A 47 9.28 18.60 5.19
CA GLN A 47 10.40 19.24 4.50
C GLN A 47 10.40 18.95 3.00
N LEU A 48 10.16 17.68 2.61
CA LEU A 48 10.02 17.30 1.21
C LEU A 48 8.81 18.00 0.57
N TRP A 49 7.68 18.06 1.26
CA TRP A 49 6.44 18.69 0.78
C TRP A 49 6.64 20.17 0.50
N GLN A 50 7.20 20.93 1.44
CA GLN A 50 7.47 22.35 1.26
C GLN A 50 8.42 22.61 0.09
N ALA A 51 9.39 21.72 -0.13
CA ALA A 51 10.34 21.84 -1.24
C ALA A 51 9.74 21.53 -2.62
N ARG A 52 8.76 20.61 -2.70
CA ARG A 52 8.27 20.04 -3.97
C ARG A 52 6.87 20.49 -4.37
N LYS A 53 6.01 20.88 -3.42
CA LYS A 53 4.62 21.34 -3.66
C LYS A 53 4.48 22.32 -4.84
N PRO A 54 5.33 23.36 -5.01
CA PRO A 54 5.19 24.29 -6.12
C PRO A 54 5.36 23.64 -7.51
N ALA A 55 6.20 22.60 -7.60
CA ALA A 55 6.49 21.90 -8.85
C ALA A 55 5.45 20.83 -9.20
N LEU A 56 4.66 20.37 -8.22
CA LEU A 56 3.66 19.32 -8.42
C LEU A 56 2.37 19.83 -9.10
N THR A 57 2.12 21.13 -9.04
CA THR A 57 0.95 21.74 -9.69
C THR A 57 1.11 21.62 -11.21
N ASN A 58 0.30 20.77 -11.84
CA ASN A 58 0.40 20.35 -13.26
C ASN A 58 1.58 19.43 -13.62
N ALA A 59 2.20 18.76 -12.65
CA ALA A 59 3.20 17.76 -12.95
C ALA A 59 2.60 16.59 -13.75
N ASN A 60 3.27 16.19 -14.83
CA ASN A 60 2.92 14.95 -15.51
C ASN A 60 3.32 13.73 -14.66
N GLU A 61 2.99 12.53 -15.13
CA GLU A 61 3.28 11.26 -14.45
C GLU A 61 4.77 11.11 -14.10
N SER A 62 5.66 11.25 -15.07
CA SER A 62 7.11 11.11 -14.85
C SER A 62 7.68 12.14 -13.87
N GLN A 63 7.16 13.38 -13.89
CA GLN A 63 7.55 14.41 -12.92
C GLN A 63 7.01 14.10 -11.52
N THR A 64 5.75 13.67 -11.43
CA THR A 64 5.11 13.28 -10.16
C THR A 64 5.86 12.11 -9.53
N GLU A 65 6.28 11.14 -10.34
CA GLU A 65 7.13 10.04 -9.90
C GLU A 65 8.48 10.51 -9.36
N ALA A 66 9.24 11.24 -10.18
CA ALA A 66 10.62 11.57 -9.87
C ALA A 66 10.75 12.59 -8.72
N ASP A 67 9.87 13.59 -8.69
CA ASP A 67 9.95 14.71 -7.74
C ASP A 67 9.23 14.42 -6.42
N TRP A 68 8.32 13.44 -6.39
CA TRP A 68 7.49 13.18 -5.22
C TRP A 68 7.34 11.70 -4.86
N ILE A 69 6.77 10.85 -5.72
CA ILE A 69 6.45 9.46 -5.34
C ILE A 69 7.70 8.66 -4.97
N ARG A 70 8.77 8.70 -5.78
CA ARG A 70 10.02 7.98 -5.48
C ARG A 70 10.68 8.48 -4.19
N PRO A 71 10.87 9.79 -3.97
CA PRO A 71 11.32 10.30 -2.67
C PRO A 71 10.45 9.87 -1.48
N VAL A 72 9.13 9.78 -1.64
CA VAL A 72 8.23 9.28 -0.59
C VAL A 72 8.47 7.79 -0.35
N LEU A 73 8.58 6.97 -1.39
CA LEU A 73 8.90 5.54 -1.28
C LEU A 73 10.27 5.31 -0.59
N ASP A 74 11.26 6.13 -0.91
CA ASP A 74 12.59 6.11 -0.26
C ASP A 74 12.49 6.43 1.24
N LEU A 75 11.72 7.47 1.61
CA LEU A 75 11.47 7.82 3.01
C LEU A 75 10.72 6.72 3.76
N LEU A 76 9.78 6.05 3.09
CA LEU A 76 9.07 4.88 3.58
C LEU A 76 9.97 3.63 3.70
N GLY A 77 11.23 3.71 3.27
CA GLY A 77 12.23 2.67 3.41
C GLY A 77 12.12 1.54 2.38
N HIS A 78 11.37 1.72 1.29
CA HIS A 78 11.22 0.70 0.27
C HIS A 78 12.46 0.56 -0.60
N HIS A 79 12.81 -0.68 -0.94
CA HIS A 79 13.61 -0.97 -2.12
C HIS A 79 12.66 -1.25 -3.28
N PHE A 80 12.92 -0.76 -4.48
CA PHE A 80 12.04 -1.03 -5.61
C PHE A 80 12.78 -1.20 -6.94
N THR A 81 12.26 -2.07 -7.80
CA THR A 81 12.67 -2.17 -9.20
C THR A 81 11.66 -1.44 -10.08
N THR A 82 12.11 -0.97 -11.24
CA THR A 82 11.26 -0.37 -12.27
C THR A 82 11.41 -1.16 -13.56
N GLN A 83 10.50 -0.95 -14.52
CA GLN A 83 10.56 -1.58 -15.83
C GLN A 83 10.49 -3.11 -15.81
N VAL A 84 9.97 -3.70 -14.74
CA VAL A 84 9.75 -5.14 -14.63
C VAL A 84 8.47 -5.50 -15.37
N THR A 85 8.59 -6.35 -16.38
CA THR A 85 7.48 -6.69 -17.26
C THR A 85 6.86 -8.01 -16.82
N LEU A 86 5.59 -8.04 -16.45
CA LEU A 86 4.88 -9.26 -16.06
C LEU A 86 4.51 -10.08 -17.30
N ALA A 87 4.66 -11.40 -17.19
CA ALA A 87 4.16 -12.37 -18.15
C ALA A 87 2.65 -12.53 -17.98
N THR A 88 1.86 -12.17 -19.00
CA THR A 88 0.39 -12.25 -18.93
C THR A 88 -0.20 -12.97 -20.14
N PRO A 89 -1.41 -13.57 -20.03
CA PRO A 89 -2.07 -14.22 -21.16
C PRO A 89 -2.36 -13.28 -22.34
N GLN A 90 -2.39 -11.96 -22.09
CA GLN A 90 -2.72 -10.91 -23.06
C GLN A 90 -1.47 -10.18 -23.58
N GLY A 91 -0.27 -10.74 -23.37
CA GLY A 91 1.01 -10.15 -23.72
C GLY A 91 1.77 -9.70 -22.47
N SER A 92 2.47 -8.58 -22.57
CA SER A 92 3.37 -8.10 -21.52
C SER A 92 2.90 -6.76 -20.98
N LYS A 93 2.86 -6.60 -19.65
CA LYS A 93 2.49 -5.34 -18.99
C LYS A 93 3.48 -5.04 -17.87
N THR A 94 3.74 -3.76 -17.64
CA THR A 94 4.84 -3.30 -16.78
C THR A 94 4.26 -2.39 -15.71
N PRO A 95 4.12 -2.84 -14.44
CA PRO A 95 3.89 -1.92 -13.33
C PRO A 95 5.08 -0.95 -13.19
N ASP A 96 4.82 0.22 -12.61
CA ASP A 96 5.87 1.20 -12.40
C ASP A 96 6.90 0.72 -11.38
N TYR A 97 6.45 0.00 -10.35
CA TYR A 97 7.30 -0.48 -9.27
C TYR A 97 6.98 -1.91 -8.82
N ILE A 98 8.02 -2.66 -8.48
CA ILE A 98 7.93 -3.83 -7.61
C ILE A 98 8.64 -3.51 -6.30
N LEU A 99 7.91 -3.48 -5.18
CA LEU A 99 8.44 -3.20 -3.86
C LEU A 99 9.12 -4.45 -3.29
N CYS A 100 10.30 -4.28 -2.70
CA CYS A 100 11.18 -5.34 -2.26
C CYS A 100 11.59 -5.14 -0.79
N PRO A 101 11.83 -6.22 -0.03
CA PRO A 101 12.25 -6.13 1.37
C PRO A 101 13.67 -5.59 1.53
N ASP A 102 14.54 -5.91 0.58
CA ASP A 102 15.95 -5.58 0.62
C ASP A 102 16.55 -5.40 -0.78
N GLU A 103 17.77 -4.90 -0.80
CA GLU A 103 18.55 -4.67 -2.01
C GLU A 103 18.89 -5.97 -2.76
N ALA A 104 19.05 -7.09 -2.04
CA ALA A 104 19.38 -8.38 -2.67
C ALA A 104 18.22 -8.89 -3.53
N THR A 105 16.99 -8.83 -3.00
CA THR A 105 15.76 -9.18 -3.72
C THR A 105 15.53 -8.24 -4.90
N ARG A 106 15.71 -6.93 -4.67
CA ARG A 106 15.63 -5.91 -5.74
C ARG A 106 16.60 -6.22 -6.89
N ALA A 107 17.87 -6.48 -6.57
CA ALA A 107 18.90 -6.77 -7.56
C ALA A 107 18.60 -8.07 -8.32
N ALA A 108 18.16 -9.12 -7.62
CA ALA A 108 17.79 -10.39 -8.26
C ALA A 108 16.69 -10.19 -9.30
N ILE A 109 15.59 -9.52 -8.94
CA ILE A 109 14.48 -9.24 -9.86
C ILE A 109 14.93 -8.38 -11.04
N GLN A 110 15.75 -7.35 -10.79
CA GLN A 110 16.23 -6.43 -11.83
C GLN A 110 17.08 -7.12 -12.90
N THR A 111 17.76 -8.22 -12.57
CA THR A 111 18.61 -8.97 -13.51
C THR A 111 17.83 -9.89 -14.45
N ILE A 112 16.54 -10.09 -14.22
CA ILE A 112 15.73 -10.96 -15.06
C ILE A 112 15.47 -10.24 -16.39
N HIS A 113 15.84 -10.91 -17.48
CA HIS A 113 15.61 -10.42 -18.83
C HIS A 113 14.30 -10.99 -19.39
N GLY A 114 13.42 -10.10 -19.85
CA GLY A 114 12.13 -10.48 -20.45
C GLY A 114 10.97 -10.38 -19.46
N ALA A 115 9.94 -11.17 -19.70
CA ALA A 115 8.74 -11.16 -18.88
C ALA A 115 8.93 -12.04 -17.63
N VAL A 116 8.65 -11.50 -16.44
CA VAL A 116 8.74 -12.18 -15.15
C VAL A 116 7.44 -12.91 -14.83
N SER A 117 7.57 -14.06 -14.19
CA SER A 117 6.47 -14.88 -13.68
C SER A 117 6.25 -14.67 -12.18
N GLU A 118 5.17 -15.24 -11.64
CA GLU A 118 4.90 -15.22 -10.19
C GLU A 118 6.04 -15.84 -9.37
N SER A 119 6.68 -16.91 -9.88
CA SER A 119 7.82 -17.54 -9.21
C SER A 119 9.06 -16.65 -9.15
N ASP A 120 9.25 -15.78 -10.15
CA ASP A 120 10.37 -14.84 -10.21
C ASP A 120 10.23 -13.69 -9.19
N LEU A 121 8.99 -13.36 -8.83
CA LEU A 121 8.66 -12.32 -7.86
C LEU A 121 8.50 -12.87 -6.43
N LYS A 122 8.76 -14.16 -6.22
CA LYS A 122 8.72 -14.76 -4.88
C LYS A 122 9.67 -14.03 -3.94
N GLY A 123 9.12 -13.43 -2.88
CA GLY A 123 9.88 -12.64 -1.90
C GLY A 123 9.82 -11.13 -2.09
N ALA A 124 9.28 -10.64 -3.21
CA ALA A 124 8.85 -9.24 -3.31
C ALA A 124 7.64 -8.99 -2.40
N LEU A 125 7.41 -7.72 -2.07
CA LEU A 125 6.41 -7.28 -1.09
C LEU A 125 5.07 -6.94 -1.74
N ALA A 126 5.11 -6.11 -2.79
CA ALA A 126 3.92 -5.59 -3.45
C ALA A 126 4.24 -5.09 -4.86
N VAL A 127 3.22 -5.00 -5.70
CA VAL A 127 3.28 -4.18 -6.92
C VAL A 127 2.85 -2.76 -6.60
N ALA A 128 3.40 -1.76 -7.27
CA ALA A 128 2.87 -0.40 -7.20
C ALA A 128 2.79 0.28 -8.56
N ASP A 129 1.78 1.13 -8.72
CA ASP A 129 1.48 1.86 -9.94
C ASP A 129 1.24 3.34 -9.61
N ALA A 130 1.92 4.21 -10.35
CA ALA A 130 1.86 5.65 -10.22
C ALA A 130 0.97 6.26 -11.32
N LYS A 131 0.45 7.45 -11.04
CA LYS A 131 -0.33 8.25 -11.97
C LYS A 131 0.10 9.71 -11.87
N ALA A 132 -0.25 10.50 -12.89
CA ALA A 132 -0.03 11.96 -12.85
C ALA A 132 -0.80 12.60 -11.68
N TRP A 133 -0.24 13.66 -11.09
CA TRP A 133 -0.75 14.32 -9.88
C TRP A 133 -2.27 14.62 -9.91
N GLU A 134 -2.76 15.17 -11.02
CA GLU A 134 -4.17 15.56 -11.20
C GLU A 134 -5.07 14.41 -11.69
N GLN A 135 -4.51 13.22 -11.93
CA GLN A 135 -5.28 12.08 -12.42
C GLN A 135 -6.09 11.47 -11.27
N PRO A 136 -7.43 11.39 -11.40
CA PRO A 136 -8.26 10.69 -10.43
C PRO A 136 -7.99 9.18 -10.46
N LEU A 137 -7.99 8.55 -9.30
CA LEU A 137 -7.82 7.10 -9.16
C LEU A 137 -9.14 6.33 -9.34
N ASP A 138 -10.28 6.97 -9.04
CA ASP A 138 -11.62 6.35 -9.04
C ASP A 138 -12.32 6.32 -10.41
N ARG A 139 -11.83 7.05 -11.42
CA ARG A 139 -12.58 7.30 -12.66
C ARG A 139 -11.89 6.72 -13.89
N SER A 140 -12.71 6.20 -14.81
CA SER A 140 -12.32 6.16 -16.22
C SER A 140 -12.37 7.54 -16.84
N LEU A 141 -11.34 7.87 -17.65
CA LEU A 141 -11.30 9.11 -18.44
C LEU A 141 -12.58 9.23 -19.31
N PRO A 142 -13.24 10.41 -19.36
CA PRO A 142 -14.42 10.60 -20.20
C PRO A 142 -14.07 10.44 -21.69
N GLY A 143 -14.86 9.66 -22.45
CA GLY A 143 -14.82 9.65 -23.93
C GLY A 143 -14.58 8.31 -24.63
N SER A 144 -14.51 7.19 -23.90
CA SER A 144 -14.25 5.87 -24.48
C SER A 144 -15.34 4.89 -24.08
N GLY A 145 -16.22 4.53 -25.03
CA GLY A 145 -17.32 3.57 -24.83
C GLY A 145 -16.90 2.12 -24.52
N VAL A 146 -15.60 1.88 -24.31
CA VAL A 146 -15.03 0.59 -23.90
C VAL A 146 -14.06 0.85 -22.75
N LYS A 147 -14.33 0.29 -21.56
CA LYS A 147 -13.41 0.35 -20.41
C LYS A 147 -12.18 -0.51 -20.73
N THR A 148 -11.11 0.11 -21.20
CA THR A 148 -9.83 -0.60 -21.40
C THR A 148 -9.01 -0.59 -20.11
N LEU A 149 -8.13 -1.59 -19.92
CA LEU A 149 -7.20 -1.68 -18.79
C LEU A 149 -6.41 -0.39 -18.54
N HIS A 150 -6.11 0.37 -19.59
CA HIS A 150 -5.36 1.63 -19.51
C HIS A 150 -6.17 2.82 -18.99
N GLN A 151 -7.50 2.72 -18.94
CA GLN A 151 -8.36 3.84 -18.61
C GLN A 151 -8.84 3.83 -17.17
N HIS A 152 -8.70 2.72 -16.44
CA HIS A 152 -9.20 2.60 -15.08
C HIS A 152 -8.07 2.17 -14.14
N PRO A 153 -7.49 3.09 -13.36
CA PRO A 153 -6.37 2.79 -12.47
C PRO A 153 -6.62 1.59 -11.55
N ALA A 154 -7.82 1.46 -10.97
CA ALA A 154 -8.19 0.30 -10.17
C ALA A 154 -8.20 -1.05 -10.94
N LEU A 155 -8.58 -1.06 -12.23
CA LEU A 155 -8.48 -2.29 -13.06
C LEU A 155 -7.01 -2.63 -13.36
N GLN A 156 -6.19 -1.60 -13.55
CA GLN A 156 -4.77 -1.77 -13.84
C GLN A 156 -4.03 -2.37 -12.63
N ILE A 157 -4.24 -1.83 -11.42
CA ILE A 157 -3.60 -2.38 -10.22
C ILE A 157 -4.10 -3.79 -9.88
N ASP A 158 -5.42 -4.08 -10.01
CA ASP A 158 -5.95 -5.44 -9.88
C ASP A 158 -5.28 -6.42 -10.85
N PHE A 159 -5.09 -5.99 -12.10
CA PHE A 159 -4.42 -6.80 -13.10
C PHE A 159 -2.98 -7.10 -12.70
N TYR A 160 -2.22 -6.10 -12.20
CA TYR A 160 -0.85 -6.33 -11.74
C TYR A 160 -0.75 -7.24 -10.52
N ILE A 161 -1.64 -7.07 -9.55
CA ILE A 161 -1.71 -7.95 -8.36
C ILE A 161 -1.90 -9.41 -8.81
N ARG A 162 -2.90 -9.66 -9.68
CA ARG A 162 -3.23 -11.03 -10.12
C ARG A 162 -2.15 -11.71 -10.96
N HIS A 163 -1.34 -10.96 -11.71
CA HIS A 163 -0.30 -11.54 -12.58
C HIS A 163 1.10 -11.49 -11.98
N SER A 164 1.31 -10.75 -10.88
CA SER A 164 2.56 -10.79 -10.11
C SER A 164 2.56 -11.89 -9.06
N GLY A 165 1.37 -12.34 -8.62
CA GLY A 165 1.22 -13.29 -7.52
C GLY A 165 1.51 -12.68 -6.15
N LEU A 166 1.74 -11.36 -6.07
CA LEU A 166 2.00 -10.66 -4.82
C LEU A 166 0.69 -10.35 -4.08
N PRO A 167 0.67 -10.43 -2.75
CA PRO A 167 -0.57 -10.27 -1.96
C PRO A 167 -1.10 -8.84 -1.97
N TRP A 168 -0.20 -7.86 -2.04
CA TRP A 168 -0.52 -6.44 -1.91
C TRP A 168 -0.24 -5.64 -3.18
N GLY A 169 -1.05 -4.60 -3.41
CA GLY A 169 -0.82 -3.59 -4.44
C GLY A 169 -1.00 -2.18 -3.91
N VAL A 170 -0.17 -1.25 -4.37
CA VAL A 170 -0.26 0.18 -4.07
C VAL A 170 -0.60 0.96 -5.33
N LEU A 171 -1.60 1.82 -5.28
CA LEU A 171 -1.95 2.74 -6.35
C LEU A 171 -1.87 4.18 -5.84
N THR A 172 -1.14 5.06 -6.53
CA THR A 172 -1.00 6.45 -6.08
C THR A 172 -0.87 7.44 -7.23
N ASN A 173 -1.39 8.66 -7.04
CA ASN A 173 -1.08 9.83 -7.86
C ASN A 173 -0.16 10.83 -7.11
N GLY A 174 0.50 10.38 -6.03
CA GLY A 174 1.30 11.21 -5.15
C GLY A 174 0.49 11.87 -4.02
N ARG A 175 -0.75 12.31 -4.28
CA ARG A 175 -1.66 12.85 -3.26
C ARG A 175 -2.38 11.74 -2.51
N LEU A 176 -3.15 10.95 -3.25
CA LEU A 176 -3.89 9.80 -2.74
C LEU A 176 -3.02 8.55 -2.81
N TRP A 177 -3.00 7.78 -1.73
CA TRP A 177 -2.30 6.51 -1.63
C TRP A 177 -3.32 5.44 -1.27
N GLN A 178 -3.46 4.43 -2.14
CA GLN A 178 -4.42 3.35 -2.00
C GLN A 178 -3.72 2.01 -1.82
N LEU A 179 -4.18 1.22 -0.84
CA LEU A 179 -3.83 -0.19 -0.67
C LEU A 179 -4.92 -1.09 -1.22
N TYR A 180 -4.50 -2.15 -1.90
CA TYR A 180 -5.33 -3.23 -2.41
C TYR A 180 -4.75 -4.57 -1.97
N HIS A 181 -5.63 -5.57 -1.77
CA HIS A 181 -5.23 -6.95 -1.46
C HIS A 181 -5.75 -7.90 -2.53
N THR A 182 -5.00 -8.97 -2.84
CA THR A 182 -5.30 -9.94 -3.89
C THR A 182 -6.68 -10.60 -3.76
N ASP A 183 -7.16 -10.83 -2.53
CA ASP A 183 -8.46 -11.45 -2.29
C ASP A 183 -9.65 -10.57 -2.70
N SER A 184 -9.47 -9.24 -2.67
CA SER A 184 -10.54 -8.26 -2.84
C SER A 184 -10.35 -7.33 -4.03
N SER A 185 -9.15 -7.24 -4.62
CA SER A 185 -8.79 -6.29 -5.68
C SER A 185 -9.74 -6.29 -6.87
N LYS A 186 -10.27 -7.47 -7.24
CA LYS A 186 -11.22 -7.65 -8.35
C LYS A 186 -12.53 -6.86 -8.21
N LYS A 187 -12.89 -6.44 -6.98
CA LYS A 187 -14.07 -5.62 -6.72
C LYS A 187 -13.86 -4.15 -7.12
N LEU A 188 -12.60 -3.71 -7.23
CA LEU A 188 -12.14 -2.37 -7.65
C LEU A 188 -12.47 -1.23 -6.68
N ASP A 189 -13.61 -1.32 -6.01
CA ASP A 189 -14.08 -0.41 -4.97
C ASP A 189 -13.74 -0.88 -3.55
N VAL A 190 -12.84 -1.86 -3.42
CA VAL A 190 -12.34 -2.35 -2.14
C VAL A 190 -10.87 -1.99 -1.93
N TYR A 191 -10.61 -0.95 -1.13
CA TYR A 191 -9.28 -0.42 -0.86
C TYR A 191 -9.24 0.43 0.42
N TYR A 192 -8.03 0.70 0.91
CA TYR A 192 -7.77 1.68 1.96
C TYR A 192 -7.05 2.88 1.36
N GLU A 193 -7.50 4.10 1.64
CA GLU A 193 -7.01 5.35 1.04
C GLU A 193 -6.58 6.37 2.09
N VAL A 194 -5.49 7.09 1.79
CA VAL A 194 -5.03 8.25 2.57
C VAL A 194 -4.67 9.41 1.65
N ASP A 195 -5.01 10.64 2.06
CA ASP A 195 -4.55 11.90 1.44
C ASP A 195 -3.28 12.38 2.16
N LEU A 196 -2.12 12.09 1.57
CA LEU A 196 -0.82 12.34 2.19
C LEU A 196 -0.55 13.83 2.44
N PRO A 197 -0.71 14.74 1.45
CA PRO A 197 -0.56 16.17 1.69
C PRO A 197 -1.46 16.70 2.82
N ALA A 198 -2.71 16.25 2.91
CA ALA A 198 -3.61 16.68 3.97
C ALA A 198 -3.09 16.27 5.37
N LEU A 199 -2.56 15.05 5.50
CA LEU A 199 -1.95 14.60 6.76
C LEU A 199 -0.68 15.38 7.12
N ILE A 200 0.16 15.68 6.13
CA ILE A 200 1.38 16.48 6.33
C ILE A 200 1.01 17.89 6.81
N GLU A 201 0.08 18.55 6.11
CA GLU A 201 -0.34 19.93 6.40
C GLU A 201 -1.06 20.06 7.75
N ALA A 202 -1.75 19.01 8.20
CA ALA A 202 -2.34 18.98 9.53
C ALA A 202 -1.29 18.93 10.66
N GLY A 203 -0.11 18.38 10.40
CA GLY A 203 1.01 18.34 11.36
C GLY A 203 0.79 17.46 12.59
N ASP A 204 -0.31 16.69 12.62
CA ASP A 204 -0.66 15.76 13.69
C ASP A 204 0.04 14.40 13.49
N ALA A 205 0.97 14.08 14.38
CA ALA A 205 1.75 12.87 14.32
C ALA A 205 0.92 11.59 14.55
N GLU A 206 -0.16 11.64 15.33
CA GLU A 206 -1.03 10.47 15.52
C GLU A 206 -1.88 10.21 14.28
N ALA A 207 -2.44 11.25 13.67
CA ALA A 207 -3.14 11.13 12.40
C ALA A 207 -2.21 10.62 11.29
N PHE A 208 -0.97 11.10 11.26
CA PHE A 208 0.03 10.71 10.27
C PHE A 208 0.39 9.21 10.31
N LYS A 209 0.19 8.52 11.44
CA LYS A 209 0.42 7.06 11.54
C LYS A 209 -0.47 6.25 10.60
N TYR A 210 -1.67 6.73 10.25
CA TYR A 210 -2.55 6.08 9.27
C TYR A 210 -1.90 5.98 7.88
N PHE A 211 -1.04 6.94 7.52
CA PHE A 211 -0.20 6.80 6.34
C PHE A 211 1.01 5.93 6.66
N TRP A 212 1.82 6.34 7.63
CA TRP A 212 3.17 5.79 7.77
C TRP A 212 3.18 4.29 8.10
N LEU A 213 2.35 3.85 9.03
CA LEU A 213 2.34 2.45 9.46
C LEU A 213 1.74 1.51 8.42
N PHE A 214 0.95 2.03 7.47
CA PHE A 214 0.32 1.24 6.41
C PHE A 214 1.14 1.20 5.12
N PHE A 215 1.95 2.23 4.84
CA PHE A 215 2.69 2.33 3.59
C PHE A 215 4.20 2.15 3.72
N ARG A 216 4.79 2.14 4.93
CA ARG A 216 6.24 1.88 5.09
C ARG A 216 6.60 0.46 4.68
N ARG A 217 7.86 0.22 4.29
CA ARG A 217 8.34 -1.12 3.94
C ARG A 217 8.01 -2.16 5.02
N GLU A 218 8.21 -1.80 6.29
CA GLU A 218 7.96 -2.70 7.42
C GLU A 218 6.49 -3.11 7.56
N ALA A 219 5.55 -2.41 6.89
CA ALA A 219 4.14 -2.78 6.87
C ALA A 219 3.89 -4.09 6.11
N PHE A 220 4.75 -4.40 5.12
CA PHE A 220 4.64 -5.54 4.22
C PHE A 220 5.62 -6.68 4.59
N THR A 221 6.61 -6.42 5.43
CA THR A 221 7.57 -7.44 5.86
C THR A 221 7.07 -8.17 7.11
N ALA A 222 7.22 -9.50 7.13
CA ALA A 222 7.08 -10.29 8.34
C ALA A 222 7.92 -9.71 9.50
N GLY A 223 7.31 -9.62 10.69
CA GLY A 223 7.95 -8.98 11.84
C GLY A 223 9.19 -9.72 12.33
N SER A 224 10.24 -9.00 12.74
CA SER A 224 11.48 -9.57 13.28
C SER A 224 11.38 -10.04 14.74
N ALA A 225 10.25 -9.79 15.42
CA ALA A 225 10.07 -10.06 16.84
C ALA A 225 10.02 -11.56 17.18
N ALA A 226 9.64 -12.41 16.22
CA ALA A 226 9.73 -13.85 16.28
C ALA A 226 9.77 -14.41 14.85
N ALA A 227 10.55 -15.47 14.61
CA ALA A 227 10.46 -16.22 13.37
C ALA A 227 8.99 -16.60 13.10
N GLY A 228 8.49 -16.23 11.92
CA GLY A 228 7.11 -16.49 11.50
C GLY A 228 6.06 -15.46 11.95
N ALA A 229 6.42 -14.30 12.51
CA ALA A 229 5.40 -13.27 12.76
C ALA A 229 4.86 -12.69 11.43
N PRO A 230 3.54 -12.66 11.18
CA PRO A 230 2.97 -12.09 9.96
C PRO A 230 3.30 -10.60 9.81
N ALA A 231 3.20 -10.09 8.58
CA ALA A 231 3.38 -8.67 8.32
C ALA A 231 2.26 -7.85 8.97
N TRP A 232 2.52 -6.58 9.25
CA TRP A 232 1.54 -5.68 9.88
C TRP A 232 0.23 -5.60 9.08
N LEU A 233 0.30 -5.45 7.76
CA LEU A 233 -0.90 -5.38 6.92
C LEU A 233 -1.70 -6.68 6.94
N ASP A 234 -1.04 -7.83 6.92
CA ASP A 234 -1.70 -9.15 7.00
C ASP A 234 -2.42 -9.32 8.34
N LEU A 235 -1.80 -8.85 9.43
CA LEU A 235 -2.42 -8.84 10.76
C LEU A 235 -3.67 -7.96 10.80
N VAL A 236 -3.55 -6.72 10.34
CA VAL A 236 -4.67 -5.77 10.34
C VAL A 236 -5.82 -6.29 9.47
N LEU A 237 -5.51 -6.91 8.33
CA LEU A 237 -6.51 -7.54 7.46
C LEU A 237 -7.22 -8.71 8.13
N ALA A 238 -6.45 -9.65 8.70
CA ALA A 238 -7.00 -10.83 9.35
C ALA A 238 -7.89 -10.48 10.55
N GLU A 239 -7.47 -9.52 11.37
CA GLU A 239 -8.22 -9.10 12.55
C GLU A 239 -9.44 -8.24 12.21
N SER A 240 -9.36 -7.46 11.14
CA SER A 240 -10.52 -6.78 10.55
C SER A 240 -11.59 -7.79 10.13
N ALA A 241 -11.20 -8.85 9.41
CA ALA A 241 -12.13 -9.89 8.96
C ALA A 241 -12.74 -10.68 10.14
N ALA A 242 -11.95 -11.00 11.16
CA ALA A 242 -12.46 -11.66 12.36
C ALA A 242 -13.51 -10.80 13.08
N TYR A 243 -13.30 -9.48 13.16
CA TYR A 243 -14.26 -8.59 13.78
C TYR A 243 -15.61 -8.55 13.05
N GLU A 244 -15.61 -8.45 11.71
CA GLU A 244 -16.84 -8.43 10.91
C GLU A 244 -17.68 -9.70 11.05
N GLN A 245 -17.03 -10.84 11.32
CA GLN A 245 -17.70 -12.12 11.54
C GLN A 245 -18.23 -12.30 12.97
N GLY A 246 -18.15 -11.28 13.84
CA GLY A 246 -18.62 -11.34 15.23
C GLY A 246 -17.83 -12.33 16.10
N VAL A 247 -16.58 -12.58 15.70
CA VAL A 247 -15.75 -13.62 16.27
C VAL A 247 -15.14 -13.16 17.60
N SER A 248 -15.33 -13.97 18.66
CA SER A 248 -14.76 -13.78 20.00
C SER A 248 -13.23 -13.62 19.96
N ASP A 249 -12.67 -12.84 20.90
CA ASP A 249 -11.22 -12.63 21.04
C ASP A 249 -10.41 -13.95 21.10
N SER A 250 -11.01 -15.04 21.60
CA SER A 250 -10.38 -16.37 21.63
C SER A 250 -10.08 -16.99 20.25
N LEU A 251 -10.88 -16.70 19.22
CA LEU A 251 -10.61 -17.18 17.87
C LEU A 251 -9.66 -16.24 17.12
N LYS A 252 -9.54 -14.97 17.53
CA LYS A 252 -8.51 -14.06 17.01
C LYS A 252 -7.10 -14.54 17.37
N GLU A 253 -6.91 -14.98 18.62
CA GLU A 253 -5.66 -15.62 19.04
C GLU A 253 -5.37 -16.88 18.20
N GLN A 254 -6.40 -17.67 17.87
CA GLN A 254 -6.23 -18.83 16.99
C GLN A 254 -5.86 -18.45 15.55
N VAL A 255 -6.42 -17.36 15.01
CA VAL A 255 -6.03 -16.83 13.68
C VAL A 255 -4.59 -16.34 13.70
N TYR A 256 -4.18 -15.62 14.76
CA TYR A 256 -2.79 -15.20 14.93
C TYR A 256 -1.83 -16.39 14.99
N GLU A 257 -2.14 -17.40 15.80
CA GLU A 257 -1.34 -18.62 15.89
C GLU A 257 -1.32 -19.41 14.58
N ALA A 258 -2.44 -19.44 13.84
CA ALA A 258 -2.50 -20.09 12.53
C ALA A 258 -1.61 -19.38 11.49
N LEU A 259 -1.66 -18.04 11.42
CA LEU A 259 -0.78 -17.26 10.54
C LEU A 259 0.70 -17.49 10.89
N ARG A 260 1.00 -17.52 12.19
CA ARG A 260 2.36 -17.79 12.69
C ARG A 260 2.84 -19.19 12.31
N ALA A 261 1.99 -20.20 12.49
CA ALA A 261 2.31 -21.58 12.12
C ALA A 261 2.52 -21.74 10.61
N LEU A 262 1.74 -21.05 9.78
CA LEU A 262 1.91 -21.04 8.31
C LEU A 262 3.23 -20.39 7.91
N ALA A 263 3.54 -19.21 8.46
CA ALA A 263 4.80 -18.52 8.18
C ALA A 263 6.03 -19.34 8.64
N GLN A 264 5.93 -20.04 9.77
CA GLN A 264 6.98 -20.94 10.25
C GLN A 264 7.12 -22.19 9.36
N GLY A 265 6.02 -22.80 8.93
CA GLY A 265 6.02 -23.96 8.04
C GLY A 265 6.68 -23.69 6.68
N PHE A 266 6.52 -22.47 6.14
CA PHE A 266 7.21 -22.04 4.91
C PHE A 266 8.73 -21.91 5.06
N LEU A 267 9.22 -21.61 6.27
CA LEU A 267 10.65 -21.50 6.57
C LEU A 267 11.29 -22.87 6.87
N ASP A 268 10.55 -23.77 7.50
CA ASP A 268 11.05 -25.10 7.89
C ASP A 268 11.05 -26.11 6.74
N PHE A 269 10.23 -25.88 5.71
CA PHE A 269 10.21 -26.67 4.48
C PHE A 269 10.41 -25.79 3.24
N PRO A 270 11.64 -25.29 3.00
CA PRO A 270 11.97 -24.67 1.74
C PRO A 270 11.96 -25.74 0.67
N GLY A 271 10.91 -25.76 -0.16
CA GLY A 271 10.82 -26.60 -1.35
C GLY A 271 11.92 -26.29 -2.37
#